data_AF-A0A959RYR4-F1
#
_entry.id   AF-A0A959RYR4-F1
#
_cell.length_a   1.000
_cell.length_b   1.000
_cell.length_c   1.000
_cell.angle_alpha   90.00
_cell.angle_beta   90.00
_cell.angle_gamma   90.00
#
_symmetry.space_group_name_H-M   'P 1'
#
loop_
_entity.id
_entity.type
_entity.pdbx_description
1 polymer ?
#
loop_
_entity_poly.entity_id
_entity_poly.type
_entity_poly.pdbx_seq_one_letter_code
_entity_poly.pdbx_strand_id
1 'polypeptide(L)'
;PSNANIMYLGCDGGIYKSTDGGTTWINKNNDINTLQFYNVASDPGNENILFGGAQDNGNFSTSDKGATDWVFETSGDGMECFVDWNNSSNIFMSTQNGSLLRSINGGLSWLSALTLSYSPAWTAPYWQHPSNSTYIYAADKYIRRSTNSGASWGYISSAFANTITSVAHSTANTNKMMAVGSYYDTTPQISISADEGGSWTDITTNITASFTATSIQKVAADPSAENTFYLCRVSYGVGQVLKTTDFGTTWTDISGNLPKISHNDLFVDPANTNHLYVANDFGVYWSNDGGTVWNKLSNGMPFVPVLDFDFYVNGSTRLIRAASHGRGVFELQIDTPLEKVYVDLKVMLEGAYSGPNMSTAIAGVVPNNQPYNVAPWNYAGTETASISPGSDIVDWVLVELRTGGTPATATNIVETKAALLKQDGTIVDADGITNLNFSVAAGNYYIVIYHRNHLPIMSPTEITLN
;
A
#
# COMPACT_ATOMS: atom_id res chain seq x y z
N PRO A 1 -42.20 3.75 -27.27
CA PRO A 1 -41.99 2.30 -27.06
C PRO A 1 -43.27 1.55 -27.48
N SER A 2 -43.18 0.45 -28.26
CA SER A 2 -44.33 -0.23 -28.89
C SER A 2 -44.71 -1.58 -28.25
N ASN A 3 -43.93 -2.08 -27.29
CA ASN A 3 -44.18 -3.36 -26.63
C ASN A 3 -44.00 -3.19 -25.10
N ALA A 4 -45.09 -3.33 -24.35
CA ALA A 4 -45.09 -3.17 -22.90
C ALA A 4 -44.36 -4.30 -22.16
N ASN A 5 -44.13 -5.45 -22.80
CA ASN A 5 -43.39 -6.57 -22.21
C ASN A 5 -41.88 -6.34 -22.23
N ILE A 6 -41.38 -5.38 -23.05
CA ILE A 6 -39.96 -5.05 -23.10
C ILE A 6 -39.70 -3.93 -22.09
N MET A 7 -39.04 -4.29 -21.00
CA MET A 7 -38.65 -3.37 -19.94
C MET A 7 -37.13 -3.38 -19.76
N TYR A 8 -36.58 -2.23 -19.37
CA TYR A 8 -35.18 -2.10 -18.98
C TYR A 8 -35.15 -1.50 -17.57
N LEU A 9 -34.31 -2.05 -16.71
CA LEU A 9 -34.04 -1.59 -15.35
C LEU A 9 -32.57 -1.20 -15.28
N GLY A 10 -32.30 0.03 -14.85
CA GLY A 10 -30.96 0.47 -14.46
C GLY A 10 -30.89 0.57 -12.95
N CYS A 11 -29.86 -0.03 -12.34
CA CYS A 11 -29.53 0.08 -10.93
C CYS A 11 -28.00 0.07 -10.75
N ASP A 12 -27.53 0.08 -9.51
CA ASP A 12 -26.09 0.04 -9.17
C ASP A 12 -25.42 -1.22 -9.74
N GLY A 13 -26.16 -2.33 -9.79
CA GLY A 13 -25.76 -3.58 -10.43
C GLY A 13 -25.80 -3.56 -11.96
N GLY A 14 -26.07 -2.41 -12.59
CA GLY A 14 -26.03 -2.19 -14.03
C GLY A 14 -27.41 -2.23 -14.71
N ILE A 15 -27.48 -2.81 -15.91
CA ILE A 15 -28.67 -2.81 -16.77
C ILE A 15 -29.23 -4.23 -16.91
N TYR A 16 -30.52 -4.35 -16.67
CA TYR A 16 -31.28 -5.59 -16.82
C TYR A 16 -32.40 -5.39 -17.83
N LYS A 17 -32.70 -6.45 -18.59
CA LYS A 17 -33.79 -6.46 -19.58
C LYS A 17 -34.81 -7.54 -19.25
N SER A 18 -36.08 -7.17 -19.27
CA SER A 18 -37.20 -8.10 -19.29
C SER A 18 -37.86 -8.12 -20.67
N THR A 19 -38.35 -9.28 -21.09
CA THR A 19 -39.18 -9.47 -22.29
C THR A 19 -40.56 -10.03 -21.98
N ASP A 20 -40.93 -10.10 -20.70
CA ASP A 20 -42.16 -10.69 -20.17
C ASP A 20 -42.88 -9.77 -19.17
N GLY A 21 -42.69 -8.46 -19.30
CA GLY A 21 -43.39 -7.47 -18.48
C GLY A 21 -42.89 -7.37 -17.04
N GLY A 22 -41.61 -7.71 -16.80
CA GLY A 22 -40.94 -7.60 -15.50
C GLY A 22 -41.02 -8.85 -14.62
N THR A 23 -41.50 -9.97 -15.18
CA THR A 23 -41.56 -11.25 -14.44
C THR A 23 -40.17 -11.86 -14.28
N THR A 24 -39.36 -11.83 -15.35
CA THR A 24 -37.96 -12.24 -15.33
C THR A 24 -37.05 -11.15 -15.88
N TRP A 25 -35.81 -11.13 -15.39
CA TRP A 25 -34.79 -10.15 -15.74
C TRP A 25 -33.51 -10.86 -16.17
N ILE A 26 -32.95 -10.39 -17.29
CA ILE A 26 -31.68 -10.89 -17.83
C ILE A 26 -30.66 -9.78 -17.69
N ASN A 27 -29.51 -10.08 -17.09
CA ASN A 27 -28.38 -9.16 -17.01
C ASN A 27 -27.91 -8.77 -18.44
N LYS A 28 -27.70 -7.47 -18.66
CA LYS A 28 -27.24 -6.89 -19.93
C LYS A 28 -26.01 -6.00 -19.76
N ASN A 29 -25.24 -6.21 -18.70
CA ASN A 29 -24.01 -5.47 -18.45
C ASN A 29 -22.94 -5.76 -19.50
N ASN A 30 -22.90 -6.97 -20.07
CA ASN A 30 -21.81 -7.41 -20.94
C ASN A 30 -20.44 -7.17 -20.26
N ASP A 31 -19.74 -6.10 -20.64
CA ASP A 31 -18.43 -5.64 -20.17
C ASP A 31 -18.50 -4.38 -19.26
N ILE A 32 -19.70 -3.95 -18.89
CA ILE A 32 -19.92 -2.82 -17.98
C ILE A 32 -19.64 -3.26 -16.54
N ASN A 33 -18.56 -2.74 -15.97
CA ASN A 33 -18.24 -2.90 -14.56
C ASN A 33 -18.78 -1.72 -13.75
N THR A 34 -19.97 -1.87 -13.16
CA THR A 34 -20.64 -0.82 -12.35
C THR A 34 -20.81 -1.18 -10.88
N LEU A 35 -20.42 -2.38 -10.46
CA LEU A 35 -20.58 -2.78 -9.06
C LEU A 35 -19.83 -1.80 -8.15
N GLN A 36 -20.51 -1.42 -7.07
CA GLN A 36 -20.07 -0.48 -6.07
C GLN A 36 -19.62 -1.24 -4.83
N PHE A 37 -18.35 -1.63 -4.78
CA PHE A 37 -17.81 -2.37 -3.64
C PHE A 37 -17.48 -1.41 -2.48
N TYR A 38 -17.89 -1.80 -1.28
CA TYR A 38 -17.43 -1.20 -0.03
C TYR A 38 -16.09 -1.78 0.40
N ASN A 39 -15.97 -3.11 0.37
CA ASN A 39 -14.78 -3.85 0.79
C ASN A 39 -14.54 -5.04 -0.13
N VAL A 40 -13.28 -5.49 -0.18
CA VAL A 40 -12.86 -6.70 -0.88
C VAL A 40 -11.90 -7.47 0.00
N ALA A 41 -11.88 -8.80 -0.11
CA ALA A 41 -10.91 -9.63 0.57
C ALA A 41 -10.50 -10.82 -0.28
N SER A 42 -9.27 -11.26 -0.09
CA SER A 42 -8.71 -12.41 -0.79
C SER A 42 -8.65 -13.64 0.08
N ASP A 43 -8.79 -14.82 -0.53
CA ASP A 43 -8.35 -16.05 0.11
C ASP A 43 -6.82 -16.06 0.23
N PRO A 44 -6.25 -16.29 1.43
CA PRO A 44 -4.81 -16.26 1.66
C PRO A 44 -4.05 -17.35 0.89
N GLY A 45 -4.69 -18.50 0.66
CA GLY A 45 -4.11 -19.66 0.00
C GLY A 45 -4.27 -19.65 -1.51
N ASN A 46 -5.16 -18.82 -2.06
CA ASN A 46 -5.45 -18.81 -3.49
C ASN A 46 -5.84 -17.41 -3.99
N GLU A 47 -4.92 -16.77 -4.72
CA GLU A 47 -5.12 -15.44 -5.30
C GLU A 47 -6.34 -15.31 -6.21
N ASN A 48 -6.89 -16.42 -6.72
CA ASN A 48 -8.04 -16.36 -7.61
C ASN A 48 -9.37 -16.23 -6.87
N ILE A 49 -9.40 -16.55 -5.58
CA ILE A 49 -10.62 -16.52 -4.78
C ILE A 49 -10.72 -15.18 -4.07
N LEU A 50 -11.73 -14.40 -4.43
CA LEU A 50 -12.03 -13.11 -3.78
C LEU A 50 -13.46 -13.10 -3.27
N PHE A 51 -13.67 -12.27 -2.28
CA PHE A 51 -14.97 -11.93 -1.73
C PHE A 51 -15.12 -10.41 -1.74
N GLY A 52 -16.35 -9.92 -1.90
CA GLY A 52 -16.59 -8.48 -1.89
C GLY A 52 -18.01 -8.13 -1.50
N GLY A 53 -18.13 -7.08 -0.69
CA GLY A 53 -19.41 -6.52 -0.30
C GLY A 53 -19.78 -5.34 -1.18
N ALA A 54 -20.97 -5.36 -1.80
CA ALA A 54 -21.41 -4.30 -2.70
C ALA A 54 -22.72 -3.63 -2.25
N GLN A 55 -22.80 -2.33 -2.49
CA GLN A 55 -24.00 -1.53 -2.23
C GLN A 55 -25.20 -2.08 -3.00
N ASP A 56 -26.35 -2.21 -2.32
CA ASP A 56 -27.66 -2.62 -2.86
C ASP A 56 -27.72 -3.97 -3.61
N ASN A 57 -26.59 -4.68 -3.72
CA ASN A 57 -26.44 -5.89 -4.53
C ASN A 57 -26.01 -7.12 -3.70
N GLY A 58 -25.58 -6.92 -2.45
CA GLY A 58 -25.22 -7.99 -1.52
C GLY A 58 -23.74 -8.31 -1.49
N ASN A 59 -23.42 -9.49 -0.96
CA ASN A 59 -22.06 -10.01 -0.95
C ASN A 59 -21.84 -10.97 -2.11
N PHE A 60 -20.63 -10.95 -2.66
CA PHE A 60 -20.23 -11.76 -3.80
C PHE A 60 -18.93 -12.52 -3.53
N SER A 61 -18.74 -13.61 -4.26
CA SER A 61 -17.48 -14.32 -4.38
C SER A 61 -17.06 -14.47 -5.84
N THR A 62 -15.79 -14.73 -6.09
CA THR A 62 -15.26 -15.13 -7.40
C THR A 62 -14.14 -16.13 -7.21
N SER A 63 -13.84 -16.91 -8.25
CA SER A 63 -12.80 -17.95 -8.22
C SER A 63 -11.75 -17.79 -9.32
N ASP A 64 -11.78 -16.66 -10.04
CA ASP A 64 -10.92 -16.34 -11.18
C ASP A 64 -10.42 -14.88 -11.16
N LYS A 65 -10.29 -14.29 -9.96
CA LYS A 65 -9.95 -12.86 -9.76
C LYS A 65 -11.01 -11.89 -10.31
N GLY A 66 -12.25 -12.35 -10.50
CA GLY A 66 -13.32 -11.55 -11.07
C GLY A 66 -13.19 -11.35 -12.59
N ALA A 67 -12.50 -12.28 -13.27
CA ALA A 67 -12.29 -12.20 -14.72
C ALA A 67 -13.56 -12.52 -15.51
N THR A 68 -14.39 -13.46 -15.06
CA THR A 68 -15.68 -13.78 -15.70
C THR A 68 -16.87 -13.41 -14.81
N ASP A 69 -17.01 -14.05 -13.65
CA ASP A 69 -18.25 -13.98 -12.86
C ASP A 69 -17.98 -13.71 -11.38
N TRP A 70 -18.85 -12.86 -10.83
CA TRP A 70 -19.06 -12.71 -9.40
C TRP A 70 -20.34 -13.43 -9.01
N VAL A 71 -20.21 -14.43 -8.14
CA VAL A 71 -21.31 -15.26 -7.64
C VAL A 71 -21.95 -14.58 -6.44
N PHE A 72 -23.27 -14.40 -6.48
CA PHE A 72 -24.02 -13.85 -5.35
C PHE A 72 -24.05 -14.85 -4.19
N GLU A 73 -23.71 -14.36 -2.98
CA GLU A 73 -23.62 -15.16 -1.76
C GLU A 73 -24.77 -14.86 -0.81
N THR A 74 -24.96 -13.58 -0.47
CA THR A 74 -25.94 -13.14 0.53
C THR A 74 -26.54 -11.78 0.18
N SER A 75 -27.80 -11.55 0.56
CA SER A 75 -28.57 -10.34 0.23
C SER A 75 -28.28 -9.17 1.16
N GLY A 76 -28.74 -7.98 0.77
CA GLY A 76 -28.61 -6.73 1.53
C GLY A 76 -27.60 -5.80 0.87
N ASP A 77 -27.02 -4.90 1.65
CA ASP A 77 -25.79 -4.22 1.26
C ASP A 77 -24.63 -5.07 1.78
N GLY A 78 -23.75 -5.54 0.89
CA GLY A 78 -22.55 -6.24 1.31
C GLY A 78 -21.51 -5.26 1.85
N MET A 79 -20.86 -5.60 2.97
CA MET A 79 -19.95 -4.71 3.70
C MET A 79 -18.57 -5.37 3.87
N GLU A 80 -17.97 -5.27 5.07
CA GLU A 80 -16.71 -5.90 5.46
C GLU A 80 -16.75 -7.41 5.21
N CYS A 81 -15.66 -7.94 4.68
CA CYS A 81 -15.48 -9.38 4.44
C CYS A 81 -14.02 -9.75 4.64
N PHE A 82 -13.75 -10.97 5.11
CA PHE A 82 -12.40 -11.50 5.22
C PHE A 82 -12.40 -13.02 5.26
N VAL A 83 -11.29 -13.60 4.82
CA VAL A 83 -11.01 -15.04 4.94
C VAL A 83 -10.04 -15.24 6.07
N ASP A 84 -10.29 -16.23 6.92
CA ASP A 84 -9.36 -16.61 7.97
C ASP A 84 -7.98 -16.95 7.37
N TRP A 85 -6.94 -16.20 7.75
CA TRP A 85 -5.61 -16.33 7.17
C TRP A 85 -4.99 -17.73 7.36
N ASN A 86 -5.50 -18.54 8.29
CA ASN A 86 -5.05 -19.91 8.55
C ASN A 86 -6.04 -21.00 8.09
N ASN A 87 -7.22 -20.61 7.58
CA ASN A 87 -8.26 -21.56 7.23
C ASN A 87 -9.23 -20.98 6.18
N SER A 88 -8.95 -21.23 4.90
CA SER A 88 -9.81 -20.86 3.77
C SER A 88 -11.27 -21.33 3.84
N SER A 89 -11.60 -22.32 4.69
CA SER A 89 -13.00 -22.73 4.88
C SER A 89 -13.79 -21.78 5.80
N ASN A 90 -13.10 -20.99 6.62
CA ASN A 90 -13.68 -20.07 7.60
C ASN A 90 -13.70 -18.66 7.02
N ILE A 91 -14.87 -18.22 6.53
CA ILE A 91 -15.02 -16.95 5.81
C ILE A 91 -16.08 -16.12 6.51
N PHE A 92 -15.89 -14.81 6.52
CA PHE A 92 -16.79 -13.85 7.11
C PHE A 92 -17.24 -12.82 6.07
N MET A 93 -18.52 -12.51 6.08
CA MET A 93 -19.12 -11.44 5.30
C MET A 93 -20.11 -10.70 6.18
N SER A 94 -20.17 -9.39 6.05
CA SER A 94 -21.12 -8.60 6.80
C SER A 94 -22.12 -7.90 5.89
N THR A 95 -23.19 -7.42 6.52
CA THR A 95 -24.24 -6.62 5.92
C THR A 95 -24.33 -5.29 6.65
N GLN A 96 -25.04 -4.32 6.06
CA GLN A 96 -25.19 -2.98 6.64
C GLN A 96 -25.56 -3.03 8.13
N ASN A 97 -24.99 -2.13 8.92
CA ASN A 97 -25.27 -2.02 10.36
C ASN A 97 -24.89 -3.28 11.16
N GLY A 98 -23.81 -3.97 10.76
CA GLY A 98 -23.09 -4.88 11.64
C GLY A 98 -23.74 -6.25 11.88
N SER A 99 -24.47 -6.77 10.90
CA SER A 99 -24.82 -8.19 10.86
C SER A 99 -23.72 -8.98 10.16
N LEU A 100 -23.07 -9.89 10.89
CA LEU A 100 -21.97 -10.74 10.43
C LEU A 100 -22.46 -12.16 10.16
N LEU A 101 -22.18 -12.63 8.95
CA LEU A 101 -22.39 -13.99 8.48
C LEU A 101 -21.04 -14.72 8.44
N ARG A 102 -21.08 -16.03 8.65
CA ARG A 102 -19.91 -16.90 8.65
C ARG A 102 -20.18 -18.16 7.85
N SER A 103 -19.22 -18.53 7.03
CA SER A 103 -19.11 -19.86 6.44
C SER A 103 -18.02 -20.66 7.15
N ILE A 104 -18.24 -21.97 7.29
CA ILE A 104 -17.24 -22.94 7.79
C ILE A 104 -16.92 -24.02 6.75
N ASN A 105 -17.40 -23.83 5.52
CA ASN A 105 -17.29 -24.78 4.42
C ASN A 105 -16.94 -24.09 3.10
N GLY A 106 -16.14 -23.02 3.16
CA GLY A 106 -15.58 -22.37 1.97
C GLY A 106 -16.62 -21.65 1.11
N GLY A 107 -17.65 -21.06 1.75
CA GLY A 107 -18.69 -20.29 1.06
C GLY A 107 -19.91 -21.09 0.62
N LEU A 108 -19.92 -22.43 0.79
CA LEU A 108 -21.06 -23.26 0.36
C LEU A 108 -22.36 -22.98 1.16
N SER A 109 -22.25 -22.51 2.39
CA SER A 109 -23.38 -22.08 3.21
C SER A 109 -22.97 -21.04 4.25
N TRP A 110 -23.93 -20.20 4.65
CA TRP A 110 -23.74 -19.07 5.57
C TRP A 110 -24.67 -19.16 6.78
N LEU A 111 -24.11 -18.89 7.97
CA LEU A 111 -24.86 -18.81 9.23
C LEU A 111 -24.62 -17.44 9.87
N SER A 112 -25.59 -16.93 10.62
CA SER A 112 -25.39 -15.73 11.44
C SER A 112 -24.36 -16.00 12.54
N ALA A 113 -23.31 -15.18 12.59
CA ALA A 113 -22.23 -15.27 13.57
C ALA A 113 -22.35 -14.20 14.67
N LEU A 114 -22.79 -13.00 14.30
CA LEU A 114 -22.97 -11.88 15.23
C LEU A 114 -23.94 -10.85 14.64
N THR A 115 -24.80 -10.27 15.48
CA THR A 115 -25.51 -9.03 15.15
C THR A 115 -25.09 -7.98 16.17
N LEU A 116 -24.46 -6.90 15.69
CA LEU A 116 -24.15 -5.73 16.50
C LEU A 116 -25.44 -4.95 16.79
N SER A 117 -25.49 -4.26 17.93
CA SER A 117 -26.76 -3.64 18.39
C SER A 117 -26.57 -2.27 19.04
N TYR A 118 -25.33 -1.84 19.26
CA TYR A 118 -25.06 -0.54 19.87
C TYR A 118 -24.60 0.46 18.82
N SER A 119 -25.54 0.86 17.95
CA SER A 119 -25.32 1.86 16.90
C SER A 119 -24.10 1.55 16.02
N PRO A 120 -24.04 0.35 15.41
CA PRO A 120 -22.92 -0.01 14.52
C PRO A 120 -22.80 0.96 13.34
N ALA A 121 -21.59 1.09 12.81
CA ALA A 121 -21.36 1.87 11.59
C ALA A 121 -22.07 1.21 10.40
N TRP A 122 -22.31 1.99 9.34
CA TRP A 122 -22.86 1.50 8.07
C TRP A 122 -22.07 0.29 7.58
N THR A 123 -20.75 0.45 7.50
CA THR A 123 -19.75 -0.61 7.36
C THR A 123 -19.09 -0.81 8.72
N ALA A 124 -19.54 -1.83 9.48
CA ALA A 124 -18.99 -2.09 10.81
C ALA A 124 -17.60 -2.76 10.72
N PRO A 125 -16.62 -2.37 11.54
CA PRO A 125 -15.30 -2.96 11.51
C PRO A 125 -15.29 -4.37 12.10
N TYR A 126 -14.77 -5.32 11.33
CA TYR A 126 -14.41 -6.66 11.75
C TYR A 126 -12.99 -6.97 11.30
N TRP A 127 -12.19 -7.61 12.14
CA TRP A 127 -10.82 -7.97 11.77
C TRP A 127 -10.36 -9.20 12.53
N GLN A 128 -9.39 -9.90 11.98
CA GLN A 128 -8.76 -11.06 12.61
C GLN A 128 -7.47 -10.65 13.32
N HIS A 129 -7.11 -11.34 14.40
CA HIS A 129 -5.83 -11.09 15.07
C HIS A 129 -4.65 -11.38 14.14
N PRO A 130 -3.61 -10.53 14.11
CA PRO A 130 -2.49 -10.66 13.17
C PRO A 130 -1.70 -11.98 13.24
N SER A 131 -1.65 -12.62 14.41
CA SER A 131 -0.84 -13.83 14.64
C SER A 131 -1.58 -14.97 15.36
N ASN A 132 -2.89 -14.83 15.59
CA ASN A 132 -3.72 -15.87 16.21
C ASN A 132 -5.08 -15.95 15.51
N SER A 133 -5.20 -16.87 14.55
CA SER A 133 -6.38 -16.97 13.69
C SER A 133 -7.68 -17.29 14.44
N THR A 134 -7.59 -17.80 15.66
CA THR A 134 -8.79 -18.06 16.50
C THR A 134 -9.39 -16.79 17.08
N TYR A 135 -8.65 -15.69 17.09
CA TYR A 135 -9.08 -14.41 17.66
C TYR A 135 -9.63 -13.52 16.55
N ILE A 136 -10.89 -13.11 16.72
CA ILE A 136 -11.61 -12.25 15.77
C ILE A 136 -12.25 -11.13 16.56
N TYR A 137 -12.26 -9.93 16.00
CA TYR A 137 -12.80 -8.75 16.65
C TYR A 137 -13.93 -8.15 15.83
N ALA A 138 -14.78 -7.42 16.53
CA ALA A 138 -15.90 -6.68 15.98
C ALA A 138 -16.05 -5.39 16.77
N ALA A 139 -16.45 -4.30 16.12
CA ALA A 139 -16.80 -3.09 16.87
C ALA A 139 -18.09 -2.40 16.43
N ASP A 140 -18.84 -1.91 17.42
CA ASP A 140 -19.92 -0.94 17.30
C ASP A 140 -19.59 0.29 18.17
N LYS A 141 -20.36 0.61 19.22
CA LYS A 141 -19.86 1.48 20.30
C LYS A 141 -18.92 0.75 21.27
N TYR A 142 -18.81 -0.57 21.17
CA TYR A 142 -17.93 -1.39 21.97
C TYR A 142 -17.03 -2.22 21.06
N ILE A 143 -15.88 -2.62 21.57
CA ILE A 143 -15.02 -3.62 20.94
C ILE A 143 -15.31 -4.97 21.60
N ARG A 144 -15.49 -5.98 20.76
CA ARG A 144 -15.72 -7.37 21.16
C ARG A 144 -14.63 -8.24 20.57
N ARG A 145 -14.29 -9.32 21.27
CA ARG A 145 -13.37 -10.36 20.82
C ARG A 145 -14.05 -11.71 20.91
N SER A 146 -13.95 -12.49 19.84
CA SER A 146 -14.08 -13.94 19.85
C SER A 146 -12.72 -14.57 20.05
N THR A 147 -12.65 -15.65 20.81
CA THR A 147 -11.42 -16.45 21.02
C THR A 147 -11.56 -17.87 20.47
N ASN A 148 -12.59 -18.12 19.65
CA ASN A 148 -12.95 -19.42 19.11
C ASN A 148 -13.44 -19.29 17.65
N SER A 149 -12.69 -18.52 16.85
CA SER A 149 -12.90 -18.32 15.42
C SER A 149 -14.31 -17.81 15.09
N GLY A 150 -14.85 -16.88 15.89
CA GLY A 150 -16.14 -16.25 15.64
C GLY A 150 -17.36 -17.05 16.11
N ALA A 151 -17.20 -18.09 16.92
CA ALA A 151 -18.32 -18.88 17.44
C ALA A 151 -19.03 -18.21 18.63
N SER A 152 -18.30 -17.49 19.49
CA SER A 152 -18.86 -16.67 20.57
C SER A 152 -18.02 -15.42 20.80
N TRP A 153 -18.63 -14.39 21.40
CA TRP A 153 -18.06 -13.05 21.51
C TRP A 153 -18.19 -12.49 22.93
N GLY A 154 -17.14 -11.81 23.40
CA GLY A 154 -17.13 -11.08 24.66
C GLY A 154 -16.64 -9.64 24.50
N TYR A 155 -17.15 -8.72 25.30
CA TYR A 155 -16.70 -7.31 25.29
C TYR A 155 -15.31 -7.19 25.89
N ILE A 156 -14.47 -6.35 25.26
CA ILE A 156 -13.14 -5.97 25.76
C ILE A 156 -13.02 -4.46 25.98
N SER A 157 -14.08 -3.69 25.75
CA SER A 157 -14.08 -2.26 26.05
C SER A 157 -15.34 -1.84 26.78
N SER A 158 -15.30 -0.66 27.40
CA SER A 158 -16.49 0.13 27.69
C SER A 158 -17.03 0.78 26.41
N ALA A 159 -18.18 1.46 26.53
CA ALA A 159 -18.76 2.20 25.42
C ALA A 159 -17.86 3.39 25.05
N PHE A 160 -17.57 3.52 23.77
CA PHE A 160 -17.02 4.72 23.15
C PHE A 160 -18.11 5.78 23.04
N ALA A 161 -17.72 7.05 23.01
CA ALA A 161 -18.65 8.16 22.89
C ALA A 161 -19.36 8.13 21.52
N ASN A 162 -18.59 7.88 20.47
CA ASN A 162 -19.03 7.76 19.09
C ASN A 162 -19.05 6.30 18.64
N THR A 163 -19.79 6.01 17.57
CA THR A 163 -19.72 4.73 16.86
C THR A 163 -18.30 4.50 16.34
N ILE A 164 -17.71 3.34 16.62
CA ILE A 164 -16.40 2.95 16.10
C ILE A 164 -16.54 2.64 14.61
N THR A 165 -15.76 3.34 13.80
CA THR A 165 -15.76 3.22 12.33
C THR A 165 -14.52 2.52 11.81
N SER A 166 -13.41 2.56 12.55
CA SER A 166 -12.15 1.92 12.14
C SER A 166 -11.31 1.54 13.34
N VAL A 167 -10.62 0.41 13.25
CA VAL A 167 -9.67 -0.07 14.26
C VAL A 167 -8.44 -0.62 13.54
N ALA A 168 -7.25 -0.18 13.96
CA ALA A 168 -5.98 -0.73 13.52
C ALA A 168 -5.39 -1.59 14.63
N HIS A 169 -5.03 -2.82 14.29
CA HIS A 169 -4.33 -3.76 15.18
C HIS A 169 -2.91 -3.96 14.64
N SER A 170 -1.89 -3.55 15.40
CA SER A 170 -0.51 -3.61 14.93
C SER A 170 -0.03 -5.06 14.77
N THR A 171 0.51 -5.38 13.59
CA THR A 171 1.19 -6.66 13.33
C THR A 171 2.60 -6.69 13.92
N ALA A 172 3.24 -5.52 14.07
CA ALA A 172 4.57 -5.40 14.69
C ALA A 172 4.53 -5.60 16.22
N ASN A 173 3.42 -5.23 16.87
CA ASN A 173 3.17 -5.53 18.27
C ASN A 173 1.65 -5.69 18.52
N THR A 174 1.20 -6.92 18.69
CA THR A 174 -0.23 -7.22 18.83
C THR A 174 -0.87 -6.68 20.11
N ASN A 175 -0.11 -6.17 21.07
CA ASN A 175 -0.70 -5.46 22.20
C ASN A 175 -1.20 -4.06 21.82
N LYS A 176 -0.75 -3.49 20.70
CA LYS A 176 -1.04 -2.11 20.31
C LYS A 176 -2.19 -2.05 19.33
N MET A 177 -3.24 -1.33 19.74
CA MET A 177 -4.43 -1.08 18.95
C MET A 177 -4.77 0.40 18.99
N MET A 178 -5.30 0.92 17.89
CA MET A 178 -5.87 2.26 17.82
C MET A 178 -7.27 2.16 17.22
N ALA A 179 -8.25 2.70 17.93
CA ALA A 179 -9.65 2.70 17.53
C ALA A 179 -10.13 4.14 17.33
N VAL A 180 -10.94 4.32 16.30
CA VAL A 180 -11.52 5.61 15.94
C VAL A 180 -13.03 5.50 15.99
N GLY A 181 -13.65 6.37 16.78
CA GLY A 181 -15.09 6.59 16.79
C GLY A 181 -15.46 7.88 16.08
N SER A 182 -16.17 7.82 14.97
CA SER A 182 -16.54 9.01 14.20
C SER A 182 -17.99 8.95 13.72
N TYR A 183 -18.61 10.12 13.60
CA TYR A 183 -19.90 10.28 12.95
C TYR A 183 -19.83 11.54 12.08
N TYR A 184 -20.57 11.58 10.98
CA TYR A 184 -20.56 12.70 10.03
C TYR A 184 -20.57 14.05 10.74
N ASP A 185 -19.54 14.87 10.45
CA ASP A 185 -19.37 16.23 10.96
C ASP A 185 -19.27 16.35 12.50
N THR A 186 -18.91 15.27 13.19
CA THR A 186 -18.60 15.29 14.64
C THR A 186 -17.10 15.27 14.90
N THR A 187 -16.70 15.79 16.06
CA THR A 187 -15.34 15.57 16.57
C THR A 187 -15.13 14.06 16.77
N PRO A 188 -14.15 13.44 16.09
CA PRO A 188 -13.87 12.02 16.27
C PRO A 188 -13.35 11.75 17.69
N GLN A 189 -13.54 10.53 18.15
CA GLN A 189 -12.85 9.97 19.31
C GLN A 189 -11.71 9.10 18.79
N ILE A 190 -10.51 9.27 19.32
CA ILE A 190 -9.37 8.41 19.03
C ILE A 190 -8.90 7.82 20.35
N SER A 191 -8.89 6.50 20.44
CA SER A 191 -8.45 5.78 21.64
C SER A 191 -7.40 4.75 21.29
N ILE A 192 -6.43 4.58 22.18
CA ILE A 192 -5.38 3.56 22.07
C ILE A 192 -5.50 2.51 23.17
N SER A 193 -5.07 1.30 22.87
CA SER A 193 -4.83 0.25 23.85
C SER A 193 -3.42 -0.30 23.66
N ALA A 194 -2.68 -0.46 24.76
CA ALA A 194 -1.32 -1.01 24.78
C ALA A 194 -1.27 -2.43 25.38
N ASP A 195 -2.44 -3.04 25.58
CA ASP A 195 -2.64 -4.34 26.23
C ASP A 195 -3.73 -5.18 25.52
N GLU A 196 -3.78 -5.09 24.18
CA GLU A 196 -4.67 -5.88 23.30
C GLU A 196 -6.16 -5.72 23.66
N GLY A 197 -6.54 -4.49 24.01
CA GLY A 197 -7.88 -4.12 24.42
C GLY A 197 -8.19 -4.40 25.89
N GLY A 198 -7.22 -4.63 26.76
CA GLY A 198 -7.45 -4.70 28.22
C GLY A 198 -7.89 -3.37 28.82
N SER A 199 -7.30 -2.27 28.34
CA SER A 199 -7.60 -0.89 28.72
C SER A 199 -7.48 0.05 27.53
N TRP A 200 -8.29 1.11 27.54
CA TRP A 200 -8.37 2.10 26.46
C TRP A 200 -8.14 3.51 27.00
N THR A 201 -7.26 4.27 26.34
CA THR A 201 -6.95 5.66 26.67
C THR A 201 -7.38 6.56 25.52
N ASP A 202 -8.22 7.55 25.81
CA ASP A 202 -8.61 8.57 24.84
C ASP A 202 -7.45 9.56 24.62
N ILE A 203 -7.03 9.70 23.37
CA ILE A 203 -5.94 10.57 22.92
C ILE A 203 -6.41 11.62 21.92
N THR A 204 -7.72 11.84 21.83
CA THR A 204 -8.33 12.77 20.86
C THR A 204 -7.70 14.17 20.91
N THR A 205 -7.33 14.64 22.10
CA THR A 205 -6.74 15.97 22.30
C THR A 205 -5.30 16.10 21.78
N ASN A 206 -4.64 14.99 21.44
CA ASN A 206 -3.27 15.00 20.90
C ASN A 206 -3.24 15.38 19.42
N ILE A 207 -4.39 15.35 18.73
CA ILE A 207 -4.54 15.89 17.39
C ILE A 207 -4.60 17.41 17.50
N THR A 208 -3.65 18.11 16.86
CA THR A 208 -3.54 19.57 16.98
C THR A 208 -4.81 20.29 16.52
N ALA A 209 -5.11 21.47 17.09
CA ALA A 209 -6.34 22.23 16.81
C ALA A 209 -6.59 22.58 15.33
N SER A 210 -5.56 22.62 14.48
CA SER A 210 -5.73 22.77 13.02
C SER A 210 -6.34 21.54 12.32
N PHE A 211 -6.40 20.41 13.02
CA PHE A 211 -6.90 19.12 12.53
C PHE A 211 -8.18 18.68 13.24
N THR A 212 -8.73 19.49 14.14
CA THR A 212 -9.97 19.14 14.86
C THR A 212 -11.19 19.40 13.96
N ALA A 213 -12.29 18.68 14.20
CA ALA A 213 -13.59 18.81 13.53
C ALA A 213 -13.77 18.18 12.13
N THR A 214 -12.98 17.16 11.78
CA THR A 214 -13.29 16.32 10.60
C THR A 214 -13.41 14.86 11.00
N SER A 215 -14.30 14.12 10.35
CA SER A 215 -14.36 12.67 10.54
C SER A 215 -13.07 11.99 10.07
N ILE A 216 -12.78 10.85 10.71
CA ILE A 216 -11.67 9.96 10.34
C ILE A 216 -12.30 8.72 9.71
N GLN A 217 -11.91 8.42 8.48
CA GLN A 217 -12.40 7.27 7.72
C GLN A 217 -11.65 6.00 8.09
N LYS A 218 -10.33 6.08 8.20
CA LYS A 218 -9.46 4.94 8.43
C LYS A 218 -8.39 5.27 9.45
N VAL A 219 -8.10 4.30 10.31
CA VAL A 219 -6.82 4.18 11.00
C VAL A 219 -6.08 2.96 10.45
N ALA A 220 -4.80 3.13 10.15
CA ALA A 220 -3.92 2.05 9.69
C ALA A 220 -2.70 1.93 10.62
N ALA A 221 -2.24 0.71 10.86
CA ALA A 221 -1.01 0.45 11.61
C ALA A 221 0.13 0.17 10.62
N ASP A 222 1.33 0.65 10.94
CA ASP A 222 2.52 0.23 10.24
C ASP A 222 2.81 -1.25 10.53
N PRO A 223 3.07 -2.07 9.50
CA PRO A 223 3.24 -3.50 9.68
C PRO A 223 4.57 -3.89 10.36
N SER A 224 5.57 -3.01 10.36
CA SER A 224 6.92 -3.27 10.88
C SER A 224 7.35 -2.34 12.02
N ALA A 225 6.66 -1.21 12.21
CA ALA A 225 6.97 -0.23 13.25
C ALA A 225 5.83 -0.12 14.28
N GLU A 226 6.02 -0.74 15.46
CA GLU A 226 4.98 -0.91 16.47
C GLU A 226 4.34 0.38 17.03
N ASN A 227 4.98 1.54 16.90
CA ASN A 227 4.44 2.83 17.38
C ASN A 227 3.91 3.71 16.25
N THR A 228 3.95 3.22 15.01
CA THR A 228 3.61 4.00 13.83
C THR A 228 2.19 3.69 13.37
N PHE A 229 1.36 4.73 13.32
CA PHE A 229 -0.03 4.66 12.89
C PHE A 229 -0.36 5.84 11.98
N TYR A 230 -1.37 5.66 11.14
CA TYR A 230 -1.81 6.63 10.15
C TYR A 230 -3.32 6.86 10.30
N LEU A 231 -3.76 8.09 10.03
CA LEU A 231 -5.18 8.46 10.00
C LEU A 231 -5.52 9.06 8.64
N CYS A 232 -6.59 8.55 8.01
CA CYS A 232 -7.19 9.16 6.83
C CYS A 232 -8.43 9.96 7.22
N ARG A 233 -8.49 11.22 6.82
CA ARG A 233 -9.51 12.19 7.24
C ARG A 233 -10.39 12.64 6.08
N VAL A 234 -11.66 12.93 6.38
CA VAL A 234 -12.55 13.67 5.49
C VAL A 234 -12.22 15.16 5.61
N SER A 235 -11.21 15.65 4.87
CA SER A 235 -10.75 17.03 4.97
C SER A 235 -10.58 17.71 3.61
N TYR A 236 -11.31 18.81 3.40
CA TYR A 236 -11.16 19.69 2.23
C TYR A 236 -10.12 20.80 2.42
N GLY A 237 -9.40 20.78 3.54
CA GLY A 237 -8.39 21.77 3.92
C GLY A 237 -6.98 21.18 3.91
N VAL A 238 -6.43 20.95 5.10
CA VAL A 238 -5.11 20.34 5.34
C VAL A 238 -5.25 19.11 6.24
N GLY A 239 -4.20 18.29 6.34
CA GLY A 239 -4.17 17.10 7.19
C GLY A 239 -5.10 16.00 6.73
N GLN A 240 -5.19 15.72 5.44
CA GLN A 240 -5.92 14.57 4.90
C GLN A 240 -5.34 13.25 5.42
N VAL A 241 -4.01 13.16 5.55
CA VAL A 241 -3.31 12.00 6.08
C VAL A 241 -2.37 12.44 7.20
N LEU A 242 -2.58 11.92 8.40
CA LEU A 242 -1.73 12.17 9.57
C LEU A 242 -0.95 10.91 9.94
N LYS A 243 0.30 11.07 10.37
CA LYS A 243 1.17 9.99 10.84
C LYS A 243 1.63 10.26 12.28
N THR A 244 1.60 9.24 13.11
CA THR A 244 2.33 9.20 14.39
C THR A 244 3.44 8.16 14.31
N THR A 245 4.52 8.35 15.06
CA THR A 245 5.59 7.37 15.28
C THR A 245 5.83 7.09 16.76
N ASP A 246 4.97 7.63 17.63
CA ASP A 246 5.06 7.59 19.09
C ASP A 246 3.71 7.17 19.72
N PHE A 247 3.00 6.31 19.00
CA PHE A 247 1.74 5.69 19.39
C PHE A 247 0.63 6.72 19.75
N GLY A 248 0.56 7.79 18.96
CA GLY A 248 -0.48 8.81 19.03
C GLY A 248 -0.22 9.94 20.04
N THR A 249 1.02 10.05 20.55
CA THR A 249 1.42 11.17 21.40
C THR A 249 1.56 12.45 20.57
N THR A 250 2.17 12.36 19.39
CA THR A 250 2.29 13.45 18.42
C THR A 250 1.90 12.97 17.03
N TRP A 251 1.45 13.92 16.20
CA TRP A 251 0.96 13.67 14.84
C TRP A 251 1.60 14.66 13.86
N THR A 252 2.07 14.13 12.74
CA THR A 252 2.65 14.88 11.61
C THR A 252 1.73 14.78 10.41
N ASP A 253 1.48 15.90 9.74
CA ASP A 253 0.76 15.93 8.47
C ASP A 253 1.68 15.45 7.33
N ILE A 254 1.30 14.34 6.69
CA ILE A 254 2.00 13.76 5.54
C ILE A 254 1.15 13.86 4.26
N SER A 255 0.22 14.83 4.22
CA SER A 255 -0.67 14.98 3.06
C SER A 255 0.08 15.47 1.81
N GLY A 256 1.21 16.17 1.98
CA GLY A 256 2.07 16.61 0.87
C GLY A 256 1.30 17.32 -0.25
N ASN A 257 1.32 16.73 -1.44
CA ASN A 257 0.63 17.19 -2.64
C ASN A 257 -0.69 16.45 -2.94
N LEU A 258 -1.25 15.71 -1.97
CA LEU A 258 -2.55 15.05 -2.14
C LEU A 258 -3.66 16.07 -2.45
N PRO A 259 -4.68 15.67 -3.23
CA PRO A 259 -5.85 16.51 -3.45
C PRO A 259 -6.57 16.76 -2.12
N LYS A 260 -7.14 17.96 -1.95
CA LYS A 260 -7.85 18.36 -0.71
C LYS A 260 -9.28 17.81 -0.70
N ILE A 261 -9.39 16.50 -0.54
CA ILE A 261 -10.63 15.71 -0.55
C ILE A 261 -10.58 14.60 0.52
N SER A 262 -11.67 13.85 0.66
CA SER A 262 -11.75 12.68 1.54
C SER A 262 -10.75 11.60 1.13
N HIS A 263 -10.06 11.02 2.11
CA HIS A 263 -9.21 9.84 1.94
C HIS A 263 -9.83 8.70 2.73
N ASN A 264 -10.01 7.56 2.07
CA ASN A 264 -10.90 6.49 2.51
C ASN A 264 -10.12 5.31 3.10
N ASP A 265 -8.92 5.00 2.57
CA ASP A 265 -8.06 3.94 3.09
C ASP A 265 -6.58 4.24 2.86
N LEU A 266 -5.71 3.62 3.63
CA LEU A 266 -4.26 3.69 3.50
C LEU A 266 -3.64 2.30 3.72
N PHE A 267 -2.86 1.87 2.76
CA PHE A 267 -2.04 0.67 2.82
C PHE A 267 -0.56 1.06 2.99
N VAL A 268 0.11 0.37 3.91
CA VAL A 268 1.55 0.46 4.15
C VAL A 268 2.18 -0.84 3.68
N ASP A 269 3.14 -0.76 2.76
CA ASP A 269 3.82 -1.94 2.27
C ASP A 269 4.66 -2.62 3.39
N PRO A 270 4.39 -3.89 3.75
CA PRO A 270 5.15 -4.62 4.77
C PRO A 270 6.62 -4.87 4.43
N ALA A 271 7.00 -4.84 3.16
CA ALA A 271 8.37 -5.01 2.70
C ALA A 271 9.15 -3.68 2.66
N ASN A 272 8.47 -2.55 2.59
CA ASN A 272 9.09 -1.22 2.64
C ASN A 272 8.09 -0.17 3.13
N THR A 273 8.19 0.25 4.38
CA THR A 273 7.24 1.18 4.98
C THR A 273 7.31 2.62 4.49
N ASN A 274 8.27 2.95 3.62
CA ASN A 274 8.24 4.20 2.86
C ASN A 274 7.35 4.11 1.62
N HIS A 275 6.97 2.89 1.21
CA HIS A 275 6.06 2.64 0.10
C HIS A 275 4.62 2.59 0.64
N LEU A 276 3.86 3.66 0.36
CA LEU A 276 2.51 3.86 0.86
C LEU A 276 1.53 3.97 -0.31
N TYR A 277 0.31 3.50 -0.11
CA TYR A 277 -0.82 3.72 -1.01
C TYR A 277 -1.96 4.35 -0.23
N VAL A 278 -2.63 5.34 -0.81
CA VAL A 278 -3.80 5.97 -0.22
C VAL A 278 -4.93 6.01 -1.24
N ALA A 279 -6.12 5.60 -0.80
CA ALA A 279 -7.35 5.64 -1.56
C ALA A 279 -8.12 6.92 -1.25
N ASN A 280 -8.70 7.55 -2.27
CA ASN A 280 -9.57 8.70 -2.12
C ASN A 280 -10.69 8.70 -3.16
N ASP A 281 -11.52 9.75 -3.13
CA ASP A 281 -12.69 9.88 -4.04
C ASP A 281 -12.29 10.03 -5.52
N PHE A 282 -11.01 10.24 -5.83
CA PHE A 282 -10.46 10.39 -7.18
C PHE A 282 -9.57 9.22 -7.64
N GLY A 283 -9.45 8.16 -6.84
CA GLY A 283 -8.69 6.96 -7.13
C GLY A 283 -7.59 6.70 -6.11
N VAL A 284 -6.48 6.12 -6.57
CA VAL A 284 -5.34 5.73 -5.73
C VAL A 284 -4.15 6.64 -5.97
N TYR A 285 -3.44 6.99 -4.90
CA TYR A 285 -2.15 7.67 -4.93
C TYR A 285 -1.12 6.82 -4.19
N TRP A 286 0.14 6.90 -4.59
CA TRP A 286 1.23 6.16 -3.96
C TRP A 286 2.43 7.06 -3.67
N SER A 287 3.24 6.69 -2.68
CA SER A 287 4.47 7.38 -2.29
C SER A 287 5.57 6.35 -2.07
N ASN A 288 6.83 6.70 -2.38
CA ASN A 288 8.03 5.90 -2.09
C ASN A 288 8.93 6.54 -1.02
N ASP A 289 8.48 7.62 -0.39
CA ASP A 289 9.23 8.45 0.55
C ASP A 289 8.47 8.70 1.86
N GLY A 290 7.60 7.76 2.24
CA GLY A 290 6.87 7.78 3.50
C GLY A 290 5.77 8.85 3.55
N GLY A 291 5.26 9.28 2.39
CA GLY A 291 4.19 10.26 2.27
C GLY A 291 4.67 11.71 2.10
N THR A 292 5.93 11.94 1.75
CA THR A 292 6.43 13.30 1.48
C THR A 292 5.93 13.79 0.12
N VAL A 293 5.97 12.92 -0.89
CA VAL A 293 5.42 13.15 -2.23
C VAL A 293 4.52 12.00 -2.65
N TRP A 294 3.34 12.33 -3.17
CA TRP A 294 2.33 11.40 -3.65
C TRP A 294 2.17 11.49 -5.17
N ASN A 295 2.10 10.34 -5.82
CA ASN A 295 1.92 10.17 -7.26
C ASN A 295 0.57 9.53 -7.51
N LYS A 296 -0.23 10.08 -8.43
CA LYS A 296 -1.50 9.47 -8.81
C LYS A 296 -1.24 8.16 -9.57
N LEU A 297 -1.86 7.07 -9.14
CA LEU A 297 -1.87 5.82 -9.90
C LEU A 297 -2.73 6.02 -11.16
N SER A 298 -2.11 5.88 -12.33
CA SER A 298 -2.74 6.19 -13.64
C SER A 298 -2.73 5.02 -14.62
N ASN A 299 -2.33 3.82 -14.19
CA ASN A 299 -2.25 2.62 -15.01
C ASN A 299 -3.63 1.96 -15.23
N GLY A 300 -4.52 2.63 -15.98
CA GLY A 300 -5.85 2.11 -16.31
C GLY A 300 -6.94 2.35 -15.27
N MET A 301 -6.60 2.84 -14.07
CA MET A 301 -7.59 3.25 -13.06
C MET A 301 -8.24 4.59 -13.44
N PRO A 302 -9.58 4.66 -13.61
CA PRO A 302 -10.28 5.89 -13.89
C PRO A 302 -10.41 6.77 -12.64
N PHE A 303 -10.94 7.98 -12.80
CA PHE A 303 -11.44 8.75 -11.66
C PHE A 303 -12.68 8.05 -11.09
N VAL A 304 -12.50 7.38 -9.94
CA VAL A 304 -13.55 6.67 -9.21
C VAL A 304 -13.18 6.67 -7.73
N PRO A 305 -14.15 6.78 -6.80
CA PRO A 305 -13.87 6.56 -5.39
C PRO A 305 -13.36 5.14 -5.16
N VAL A 306 -12.26 5.05 -4.41
CA VAL A 306 -11.76 3.78 -3.86
C VAL A 306 -11.97 3.82 -2.36
N LEU A 307 -12.55 2.76 -1.81
CA LEU A 307 -12.99 2.71 -0.42
C LEU A 307 -12.15 1.80 0.46
N ASP A 308 -11.52 0.78 -0.13
CA ASP A 308 -10.81 -0.25 0.61
C ASP A 308 -9.65 -0.82 -0.20
N PHE A 309 -8.59 -1.22 0.51
CA PHE A 309 -7.50 -2.01 -0.01
C PHE A 309 -7.45 -3.39 0.62
N ASP A 310 -7.29 -4.41 -0.21
CA ASP A 310 -6.87 -5.74 0.20
C ASP A 310 -5.44 -6.01 -0.27
N PHE A 311 -4.63 -6.61 0.61
CA PHE A 311 -3.27 -6.99 0.30
C PHE A 311 -3.15 -8.51 0.31
N TYR A 312 -2.84 -9.07 -0.87
CA TYR A 312 -2.58 -10.48 -1.03
C TYR A 312 -1.07 -10.72 -1.12
N VAL A 313 -0.58 -11.68 -0.33
CA VAL A 313 0.78 -12.19 -0.42
C VAL A 313 0.82 -13.70 -0.30
N ASN A 314 1.46 -14.35 -1.27
CA ASN A 314 1.75 -15.78 -1.24
C ASN A 314 3.00 -16.08 -2.06
N GLY A 315 4.05 -16.58 -1.41
CA GLY A 315 5.36 -16.73 -2.03
C GLY A 315 5.90 -15.38 -2.51
N SER A 316 6.25 -15.29 -3.80
CA SER A 316 6.72 -14.05 -4.44
C SER A 316 5.59 -13.14 -4.93
N THR A 317 4.36 -13.63 -4.99
CA THR A 317 3.24 -12.82 -5.47
C THR A 317 2.79 -11.85 -4.39
N ARG A 318 2.73 -10.57 -4.75
CA ARG A 318 2.29 -9.47 -3.89
C ARG A 318 1.35 -8.58 -4.69
N LEU A 319 0.08 -8.52 -4.29
CA LEU A 319 -0.97 -7.79 -5.01
C LEU A 319 -1.64 -6.82 -4.05
N ILE A 320 -1.88 -5.59 -4.51
CA ILE A 320 -2.85 -4.69 -3.89
C ILE A 320 -4.10 -4.72 -4.75
N ARG A 321 -5.25 -4.94 -4.10
CA ARG A 321 -6.56 -4.89 -4.71
C ARG A 321 -7.33 -3.70 -4.16
N ALA A 322 -7.91 -2.91 -5.05
CA ALA A 322 -8.60 -1.68 -4.71
C ALA A 322 -10.10 -1.83 -5.01
N ALA A 323 -10.93 -1.82 -3.97
CA ALA A 323 -12.38 -1.83 -4.10
C ALA A 323 -12.87 -0.44 -4.48
N SER A 324 -13.44 -0.32 -5.68
CA SER A 324 -13.98 0.95 -6.17
C SER A 324 -15.50 1.01 -6.05
N HIS A 325 -16.00 2.21 -5.78
CA HIS A 325 -17.42 2.48 -5.67
C HIS A 325 -18.01 2.84 -7.04
N GLY A 326 -18.09 1.83 -7.92
CA GLY A 326 -18.80 1.91 -9.20
C GLY A 326 -17.98 1.53 -10.42
N ARG A 327 -16.81 0.91 -10.23
CA ARG A 327 -15.95 0.37 -11.30
C ARG A 327 -15.37 -1.00 -10.94
N GLY A 328 -15.98 -1.71 -9.99
CA GLY A 328 -15.52 -3.03 -9.54
C GLY A 328 -14.23 -2.99 -8.72
N VAL A 329 -13.41 -4.03 -8.85
CA VAL A 329 -12.13 -4.17 -8.15
C VAL A 329 -10.99 -4.04 -9.16
N PHE A 330 -9.95 -3.29 -8.80
CA PHE A 330 -8.71 -3.19 -9.57
C PHE A 330 -7.60 -3.96 -8.86
N GLU A 331 -6.68 -4.56 -9.62
CA GLU A 331 -5.52 -5.27 -9.09
C GLU A 331 -4.23 -4.64 -9.61
N LEU A 332 -3.26 -4.49 -8.73
CA LEU A 332 -1.90 -4.08 -9.04
C LEU A 332 -0.93 -5.06 -8.40
N GLN A 333 -0.06 -5.68 -9.20
CA GLN A 333 1.11 -6.35 -8.66
C GLN A 333 2.10 -5.29 -8.16
N ILE A 334 2.46 -5.38 -6.88
CA ILE A 334 3.50 -4.54 -6.31
C ILE A 334 4.79 -5.33 -6.25
N ASP A 335 5.79 -4.88 -7.00
CA ASP A 335 7.09 -5.53 -6.99
C ASP A 335 7.62 -5.55 -5.56
N THR A 336 8.22 -6.67 -5.16
CA THR A 336 9.13 -6.70 -4.02
C THR A 336 10.08 -5.52 -4.23
N PRO A 337 10.25 -4.60 -3.25
CA PRO A 337 11.29 -3.60 -3.36
C PRO A 337 12.56 -4.36 -3.73
N LEU A 338 13.13 -4.07 -4.91
CA LEU A 338 14.42 -4.65 -5.25
C LEU A 338 15.33 -4.24 -4.10
N GLU A 339 15.83 -5.22 -3.34
CA GLU A 339 16.73 -4.96 -2.23
C GLU A 339 17.79 -4.00 -2.77
N LYS A 340 18.00 -2.87 -2.08
CA LYS A 340 19.07 -1.98 -2.47
C LYS A 340 20.36 -2.72 -2.22
N VAL A 341 20.98 -3.18 -3.29
CA VAL A 341 22.26 -3.82 -3.25
C VAL A 341 23.31 -2.71 -3.22
N TYR A 342 24.04 -2.61 -2.11
CA TYR A 342 25.12 -1.64 -1.96
C TYR A 342 26.42 -2.21 -2.47
N VAL A 343 27.16 -1.40 -3.20
CA VAL A 343 28.46 -1.76 -3.74
C VAL A 343 29.51 -0.89 -3.09
N ASP A 344 30.42 -1.52 -2.34
CA ASP A 344 31.62 -0.86 -1.81
C ASP A 344 32.73 -0.90 -2.86
N LEU A 345 32.89 0.21 -3.58
CA LEU A 345 33.80 0.32 -4.70
C LEU A 345 34.96 1.25 -4.37
N LYS A 346 36.17 0.76 -4.68
CA LYS A 346 37.38 1.55 -4.64
C LYS A 346 38.19 1.34 -5.91
N VAL A 347 38.54 2.44 -6.58
CA VAL A 347 39.41 2.44 -7.76
C VAL A 347 40.75 3.09 -7.43
N MET A 348 41.82 2.53 -7.98
CA MET A 348 43.15 3.14 -7.86
C MET A 348 43.23 4.33 -8.82
N LEU A 349 43.48 5.51 -8.26
CA LEU A 349 43.62 6.74 -9.03
C LEU A 349 45.09 6.92 -9.45
N GLU A 350 45.31 7.17 -10.74
CA GLU A 350 46.58 7.66 -11.26
C GLU A 350 46.36 9.08 -11.77
N GLY A 351 46.96 10.07 -11.09
CA GLY A 351 46.76 11.49 -11.37
C GLY A 351 47.97 12.14 -12.06
N ALA A 352 47.81 13.40 -12.48
CA ALA A 352 48.92 14.19 -12.99
C ALA A 352 49.98 14.39 -11.89
N TYR A 353 51.19 13.91 -12.15
CA TYR A 353 52.31 13.98 -11.21
C TYR A 353 52.84 15.42 -11.12
N SER A 354 52.72 16.05 -9.95
CA SER A 354 53.21 17.41 -9.68
C SER A 354 54.18 17.39 -8.49
N GLY A 355 55.45 17.11 -8.76
CA GLY A 355 56.48 17.02 -7.70
C GLY A 355 56.33 15.73 -6.88
N PRO A 356 56.61 15.71 -5.55
CA PRO A 356 56.56 14.49 -4.73
C PRO A 356 55.13 14.02 -4.38
N ASN A 357 54.10 14.77 -4.78
CA ASN A 357 52.71 14.53 -4.40
C ASN A 357 51.85 14.30 -5.65
N MET A 358 50.98 13.28 -5.61
CA MET A 358 49.88 13.16 -6.54
C MET A 358 48.80 14.18 -6.17
N SER A 359 48.37 15.02 -7.11
CA SER A 359 47.21 15.89 -6.94
C SER A 359 46.09 15.40 -7.85
N THR A 360 44.99 14.94 -7.25
CA THR A 360 43.76 14.53 -7.95
C THR A 360 42.75 15.68 -8.03
N ALA A 361 43.10 16.88 -7.56
CA ALA A 361 42.19 18.00 -7.43
C ALA A 361 41.96 18.71 -8.78
N ILE A 362 40.87 18.37 -9.47
CA ILE A 362 40.33 19.13 -10.62
C ILE A 362 39.25 20.12 -10.14
N ALA A 363 39.56 20.86 -9.06
CA ALA A 363 38.60 21.70 -8.37
C ALA A 363 37.96 22.74 -9.32
N GLY A 364 36.63 22.75 -9.39
CA GLY A 364 35.86 23.71 -10.19
C GLY A 364 35.59 23.30 -11.65
N VAL A 365 35.95 22.08 -12.07
CA VAL A 365 35.72 21.57 -13.44
C VAL A 365 34.72 20.40 -13.48
N VAL A 366 34.42 19.78 -12.34
CA VAL A 366 33.42 18.70 -12.26
C VAL A 366 32.01 19.31 -12.32
N PRO A 367 31.16 18.93 -13.29
CA PRO A 367 29.81 19.47 -13.40
C PRO A 367 28.91 18.96 -12.28
N ASN A 368 27.89 19.74 -11.89
CA ASN A 368 26.89 19.29 -10.92
C ASN A 368 25.92 18.25 -11.51
N ASN A 369 25.80 18.15 -12.83
CA ASN A 369 24.96 17.15 -13.49
C ASN A 369 25.83 16.02 -14.03
N GLN A 370 25.31 14.78 -13.99
CA GLN A 370 26.01 13.65 -14.57
C GLN A 370 26.29 13.87 -16.08
N PRO A 371 27.49 13.55 -16.58
CA PRO A 371 27.95 13.90 -17.94
C PRO A 371 27.79 12.80 -19.01
N TYR A 372 27.18 11.66 -18.67
CA TYR A 372 27.09 10.44 -19.49
C TYR A 372 25.84 10.37 -20.39
N ASN A 373 24.99 11.39 -20.42
CA ASN A 373 23.81 11.48 -21.29
C ASN A 373 24.11 11.75 -22.77
N VAL A 374 25.38 11.85 -23.15
CA VAL A 374 25.83 12.04 -24.53
C VAL A 374 26.55 10.80 -25.05
N ALA A 375 26.69 10.69 -26.37
CA ALA A 375 27.47 9.63 -26.99
C ALA A 375 28.93 9.62 -26.47
N PRO A 376 29.56 8.44 -26.29
CA PRO A 376 29.06 7.11 -26.67
C PRO A 376 28.11 6.44 -25.67
N TRP A 377 27.97 6.95 -24.43
CA TRP A 377 27.23 6.28 -23.36
C TRP A 377 25.72 6.39 -23.49
N ASN A 378 25.21 7.57 -23.87
CA ASN A 378 23.77 7.85 -23.99
C ASN A 378 22.96 7.41 -22.75
N TYR A 379 23.54 7.57 -21.56
CA TYR A 379 22.95 7.19 -20.30
C TYR A 379 21.72 8.06 -19.98
N ALA A 380 20.57 7.42 -19.76
CA ALA A 380 19.29 8.10 -19.57
C ALA A 380 19.10 8.73 -18.17
N GLY A 381 19.98 8.45 -17.22
CA GLY A 381 19.87 8.96 -15.86
C GLY A 381 19.96 10.49 -15.78
N THR A 382 19.42 11.04 -14.70
CA THR A 382 19.31 12.49 -14.48
C THR A 382 19.94 12.92 -13.15
N GLU A 383 20.90 12.14 -12.63
CA GLU A 383 21.55 12.39 -11.35
C GLU A 383 22.26 13.75 -11.32
N THR A 384 22.13 14.41 -10.17
CA THR A 384 22.75 15.71 -9.90
C THR A 384 23.38 15.71 -8.52
N ALA A 385 24.54 16.35 -8.38
CA ALA A 385 25.30 16.46 -7.13
C ALA A 385 25.64 17.92 -6.81
N SER A 386 25.75 18.23 -5.52
CA SER A 386 26.18 19.55 -5.03
C SER A 386 27.69 19.58 -4.81
N ILE A 387 28.47 19.70 -5.89
CA ILE A 387 29.94 19.64 -5.83
C ILE A 387 30.49 21.04 -5.58
N SER A 388 31.05 21.25 -4.39
CA SER A 388 31.60 22.55 -3.99
C SER A 388 33.11 22.63 -4.22
N PRO A 389 33.70 23.80 -4.51
CA PRO A 389 35.15 23.96 -4.59
C PRO A 389 35.84 23.49 -3.30
N GLY A 390 36.81 22.58 -3.43
CA GLY A 390 37.50 21.97 -2.29
C GLY A 390 36.82 20.73 -1.71
N SER A 391 35.74 20.23 -2.31
CA SER A 391 35.22 18.89 -2.02
C SER A 391 36.26 17.81 -2.30
N ASP A 392 36.12 16.67 -1.62
CA ASP A 392 36.92 15.47 -1.90
C ASP A 392 36.44 14.70 -3.15
N ILE A 393 35.41 15.18 -3.85
CA ILE A 393 34.98 14.66 -5.15
C ILE A 393 35.93 15.09 -6.27
N VAL A 394 36.37 14.14 -7.09
CA VAL A 394 37.35 14.36 -8.16
C VAL A 394 36.77 14.15 -9.57
N ASP A 395 35.75 13.30 -9.76
CA ASP A 395 35.05 13.13 -11.05
C ASP A 395 33.68 12.43 -10.88
N TRP A 396 32.91 12.35 -11.97
CA TRP A 396 31.79 11.42 -12.15
C TRP A 396 32.26 10.14 -12.85
N VAL A 397 31.72 9.00 -12.44
CA VAL A 397 31.86 7.70 -13.11
C VAL A 397 30.49 7.14 -13.49
N LEU A 398 30.44 6.30 -14.52
CA LEU A 398 29.24 5.53 -14.86
C LEU A 398 29.51 4.07 -14.51
N VAL A 399 28.68 3.50 -13.64
CA VAL A 399 28.83 2.15 -13.13
C VAL A 399 27.74 1.26 -13.70
N GLU A 400 28.12 0.10 -14.23
CA GLU A 400 27.19 -0.91 -14.73
C GLU A 400 27.30 -2.20 -13.94
N LEU A 401 26.16 -2.81 -13.64
CA LEU A 401 26.07 -4.20 -13.23
C LEU A 401 25.77 -5.05 -14.45
N ARG A 402 26.55 -6.10 -14.68
CA ARG A 402 26.36 -7.05 -15.76
C ARG A 402 26.29 -8.48 -15.24
N THR A 403 25.48 -9.32 -15.88
CA THR A 403 25.42 -10.77 -15.60
C THR A 403 26.09 -11.58 -16.69
N GLY A 404 26.60 -12.77 -16.38
CA GLY A 404 26.77 -13.89 -17.32
C GLY A 404 27.36 -13.61 -18.71
N GLY A 405 28.66 -13.85 -18.85
CA GLY A 405 29.39 -14.01 -20.12
C GLY A 405 30.89 -14.01 -19.84
N THR A 406 31.66 -14.90 -20.45
CA THR A 406 33.13 -14.84 -20.36
C THR A 406 33.69 -14.41 -21.72
N PRO A 407 34.02 -13.11 -21.93
CA PRO A 407 33.79 -11.96 -21.04
C PRO A 407 32.39 -11.34 -21.18
N ALA A 408 31.90 -10.69 -20.12
CA ALA A 408 30.58 -10.05 -20.12
C ALA A 408 30.59 -8.87 -21.11
N THR A 409 29.56 -8.77 -21.95
CA THR A 409 29.48 -7.74 -22.99
C THR A 409 28.38 -6.72 -22.69
N ALA A 410 28.31 -5.64 -23.46
CA ALA A 410 27.29 -4.60 -23.28
C ALA A 410 25.85 -5.11 -23.49
N THR A 411 25.65 -6.33 -24.02
CA THR A 411 24.33 -6.96 -24.14
C THR A 411 23.80 -7.55 -22.83
N ASN A 412 24.62 -7.58 -21.77
CA ASN A 412 24.29 -8.20 -20.50
C ASN A 412 24.15 -7.19 -19.34
N ILE A 413 23.89 -5.93 -19.66
CA ILE A 413 23.68 -4.88 -18.66
C ILE A 413 22.36 -5.13 -17.93
N VAL A 414 22.43 -5.20 -16.61
CA VAL A 414 21.27 -5.31 -15.71
C VAL A 414 20.83 -3.93 -15.27
N GLU A 415 21.77 -3.13 -14.78
CA GLU A 415 21.51 -1.75 -14.39
C GLU A 415 22.75 -0.88 -14.63
N THR A 416 22.53 0.42 -14.84
CA THR A 416 23.57 1.43 -15.06
C THR A 416 23.23 2.64 -14.22
N LYS A 417 24.23 3.21 -13.52
CA LYS A 417 24.03 4.36 -12.64
C LYS A 417 25.22 5.31 -12.66
N ALA A 418 24.98 6.62 -12.68
CA ALA A 418 26.03 7.61 -12.53
C ALA A 418 26.36 7.81 -11.05
N ALA A 419 27.65 7.89 -10.72
CA ALA A 419 28.15 7.95 -9.36
C ALA A 419 29.32 8.93 -9.24
N LEU A 420 29.65 9.31 -8.01
CA LEU A 420 30.75 10.24 -7.72
C LEU A 420 31.99 9.48 -7.29
N LEU A 421 33.14 9.93 -7.79
CA LEU A 421 34.46 9.41 -7.44
C LEU A 421 35.17 10.37 -6.47
N LYS A 422 35.66 9.85 -5.36
CA LYS A 422 36.36 10.60 -4.31
C LYS A 422 37.88 10.53 -4.50
N GLN A 423 38.59 11.48 -3.91
CA GLN A 423 40.06 11.63 -4.00
C GLN A 423 40.84 10.44 -3.44
N ASP A 424 40.23 9.66 -2.55
CA ASP A 424 40.80 8.45 -1.98
C ASP A 424 40.49 7.20 -2.81
N GLY A 425 39.79 7.35 -3.94
CA GLY A 425 39.39 6.30 -4.85
C GLY A 425 38.03 5.68 -4.56
N THR A 426 37.34 6.07 -3.49
CA THR A 426 36.00 5.53 -3.17
C THR A 426 34.94 6.06 -4.14
N ILE A 427 33.96 5.21 -4.49
CA ILE A 427 32.81 5.60 -5.33
C ILE A 427 31.57 5.61 -4.45
N VAL A 428 30.83 6.72 -4.52
CA VAL A 428 29.64 6.99 -3.71
C VAL A 428 28.48 7.43 -4.60
N ASP A 429 27.25 7.36 -4.08
CA ASP A 429 26.06 7.84 -4.79
C ASP A 429 26.14 9.38 -5.04
N ALA A 430 25.19 9.92 -5.80
CA ALA A 430 25.15 11.33 -6.16
C ALA A 430 25.05 12.31 -4.96
N ASP A 431 24.76 11.81 -3.76
CA ASP A 431 24.79 12.58 -2.52
C ASP A 431 26.21 12.85 -1.98
N GLY A 432 27.22 12.15 -2.52
CA GLY A 432 28.63 12.28 -2.11
C GLY A 432 28.99 11.60 -0.80
N ILE A 433 28.07 10.86 -0.19
CA ILE A 433 28.19 10.30 1.16
C ILE A 433 27.93 8.80 1.19
N THR A 434 26.83 8.35 0.59
CA THR A 434 26.38 6.95 0.72
C THR A 434 27.07 6.06 -0.30
N ASN A 435 27.23 4.77 0.05
CA ASN A 435 27.71 3.79 -0.93
C ASN A 435 26.75 3.73 -2.12
N LEU A 436 27.31 3.54 -3.31
CA LEU A 436 26.52 3.36 -4.52
C LEU A 436 25.58 2.16 -4.35
N ASN A 437 24.30 2.37 -4.65
CA ASN A 437 23.28 1.32 -4.58
C ASN A 437 22.57 1.16 -5.92
N PHE A 438 22.17 -0.08 -6.17
CA PHE A 438 21.40 -0.52 -7.34
C PHE A 438 20.08 -1.12 -6.86
N SER A 439 19.03 -0.91 -7.64
CA SER A 439 17.72 -1.52 -7.42
C SER A 439 17.67 -2.79 -8.28
N VAL A 440 18.39 -3.82 -7.84
CA VAL A 440 18.46 -5.15 -8.49
C VAL A 440 18.33 -6.24 -7.44
N ALA A 441 18.06 -7.47 -7.85
CA ALA A 441 18.08 -8.61 -6.93
C ALA A 441 19.51 -8.91 -6.44
N ALA A 442 19.65 -9.43 -5.22
CA ALA A 442 20.92 -10.00 -4.75
C ALA A 442 21.43 -11.08 -5.72
N GLY A 443 22.74 -11.11 -5.97
CA GLY A 443 23.31 -11.98 -6.99
C GLY A 443 24.77 -11.71 -7.31
N ASN A 444 25.28 -12.43 -8.30
CA ASN A 444 26.66 -12.31 -8.76
C ASN A 444 26.72 -11.43 -10.00
N TYR A 445 27.52 -10.36 -9.95
CA TYR A 445 27.60 -9.37 -11.02
C TYR A 445 29.04 -9.03 -11.38
N TYR A 446 29.30 -8.86 -12.67
CA TYR A 446 30.47 -8.09 -13.11
C TYR A 446 30.17 -6.61 -12.94
N ILE A 447 31.14 -5.87 -12.41
CA ILE A 447 31.03 -4.43 -12.22
C ILE A 447 31.90 -3.75 -13.24
N VAL A 448 31.30 -2.88 -14.06
CA VAL A 448 32.03 -2.08 -15.06
C VAL A 448 31.99 -0.63 -14.63
N ILE A 449 33.13 0.03 -14.66
CA ILE A 449 33.25 1.45 -14.32
C ILE A 449 33.80 2.16 -15.55
N TYR A 450 33.00 3.05 -16.10
CA TYR A 450 33.40 3.98 -17.13
C TYR A 450 33.82 5.28 -16.49
N HIS A 451 34.98 5.74 -16.90
CA HIS A 451 35.47 7.08 -16.61
C HIS A 451 35.42 7.89 -17.90
N ARG A 452 35.09 9.18 -17.83
CA ARG A 452 35.02 10.03 -19.02
C ARG A 452 36.32 10.09 -19.81
N ASN A 453 37.43 10.10 -19.07
CA ASN A 453 38.77 10.38 -19.58
C ASN A 453 39.70 9.16 -19.61
N HIS A 454 39.23 7.97 -19.25
CA HIS A 454 40.05 6.75 -19.19
C HIS A 454 39.31 5.56 -19.81
N LEU A 455 40.06 4.49 -20.11
CA LEU A 455 39.46 3.24 -20.54
C LEU A 455 38.57 2.66 -19.41
N PRO A 456 37.43 2.06 -19.76
CA PRO A 456 36.60 1.40 -18.77
C PRO A 456 37.32 0.21 -18.16
N ILE A 457 37.07 -0.01 -16.87
CA ILE A 457 37.56 -1.16 -16.13
C ILE A 457 36.40 -2.07 -15.76
N MET A 458 36.67 -3.37 -15.66
CA MET A 458 35.69 -4.38 -15.26
C MET A 458 36.30 -5.26 -14.17
N SER A 459 35.47 -5.71 -13.22
CA SER A 459 35.90 -6.71 -12.24
C SER A 459 36.40 -7.99 -12.95
N PRO A 460 37.50 -8.62 -12.47
CA PRO A 460 38.06 -9.81 -13.14
C PRO A 460 37.16 -11.04 -12.99
N THR A 461 36.28 -11.05 -11.98
CA THR A 461 35.28 -12.07 -11.70
C THR A 461 33.97 -11.41 -11.31
N GLU A 462 32.89 -12.18 -11.28
CA GLU A 462 31.65 -11.73 -10.66
C GLU A 462 31.88 -11.48 -9.16
N ILE A 463 31.21 -10.46 -8.64
CA ILE A 463 31.18 -10.06 -7.24
C ILE A 463 29.79 -10.40 -6.72
N THR A 464 29.72 -11.17 -5.64
CA THR A 464 28.46 -11.44 -4.94
C THR A 464 28.04 -10.19 -4.20
N LEU A 465 26.87 -9.68 -4.55
CA LEU A 465 26.25 -8.56 -3.89
C LEU A 465 24.97 -9.07 -3.22
N ASN A 466 24.85 -8.79 -1.91
CA ASN A 466 23.76 -9.26 -1.06
C ASN A 466 22.89 -8.10 -0.61
#